data_AF-Q8A152-F1
#
_entry.id   AF-Q8A152-F1
#
_cell.length_a   1.000
_cell.length_b   1.000
_cell.length_c   1.000
_cell.angle_alpha   90.00
_cell.angle_beta   90.00
_cell.angle_gamma   90.00
#
_symmetry.space_group_name_H-M   'P 1'
#
loop_
_entity.id
_entity.type
_entity.pdbx_description
1 polymer ?
#
loop_
_entity_poly.entity_id
_entity_poly.type
_entity_poly.pdbx_seq_one_letter_code
_entity_poly.pdbx_strand_id
1 'polypeptide(L)'
;MIITYIHRIGWFIGLVLLQVLILNNVHIAGYATPFLYIYFILKFASGTSRNELMLWAFFFGLTIDIFADTPGMNAAATVLLAFLRPSLLRLFTPRDNLDSIIPSFKSMGITPFLKYTTASVFVHSLALLSIEFFSFTSIWLLLLRVISCTLLTLTCILAVEGIRR
;
A
#
# COMPACT_ATOMS: atom_id res chain seq x y z
N MET A 1 -6.18 14.28 19.84
CA MET A 1 -4.88 13.79 19.31
C MET A 1 -4.51 12.39 19.80
N ILE A 2 -4.53 12.07 21.11
CA ILE A 2 -4.16 10.71 21.58
C ILE A 2 -5.05 9.58 21.02
N ILE A 3 -6.36 9.79 20.95
CA ILE A 3 -7.33 8.78 20.48
C ILE A 3 -7.06 8.40 19.00
N THR A 4 -6.67 9.36 18.16
CA THR A 4 -6.34 9.11 16.75
C THR A 4 -5.06 8.29 16.61
N TYR A 5 -4.07 8.47 17.49
CA TYR A 5 -2.85 7.65 17.48
C TYR A 5 -3.12 6.22 17.97
N ILE A 6 -3.93 6.04 19.02
CA ILE A 6 -4.33 4.71 19.50
C ILE A 6 -5.07 3.94 18.41
N HIS A 7 -6.01 4.60 17.71
CA HIS A 7 -6.71 3.97 16.60
C HIS A 7 -5.77 3.58 15.45
N ARG A 8 -4.79 4.43 15.11
CA ARG A 8 -3.76 4.12 14.09
C ARG A 8 -2.91 2.91 14.50
N ILE A 9 -2.52 2.81 15.76
CA ILE A 9 -1.75 1.67 16.28
C ILE A 9 -2.60 0.38 16.23
N GLY A 10 -3.88 0.45 16.58
CA GLY A 10 -4.78 -0.70 16.45
C GLY A 10 -4.90 -1.19 15.00
N TRP A 11 -5.07 -0.27 14.04
CA TRP A 11 -5.06 -0.61 12.61
C TRP A 11 -3.70 -1.11 12.12
N PHE A 12 -2.60 -0.55 12.62
CA PHE A 12 -1.25 -1.01 12.32
C PHE A 12 -1.10 -2.48 12.71
N ILE A 13 -1.38 -2.83 13.96
CA ILE A 13 -1.24 -4.19 14.47
C ILE A 13 -2.19 -5.14 13.72
N GLY A 14 -3.46 -4.75 13.54
CA GLY A 14 -4.45 -5.58 12.84
C GLY A 14 -4.06 -5.88 11.39
N LEU A 15 -3.55 -4.90 10.66
CA LEU A 15 -3.12 -5.09 9.27
C LEU A 15 -1.81 -5.87 9.15
N VAL A 16 -0.86 -5.69 10.08
CA VAL A 16 0.35 -6.53 10.13
C VAL A 16 -0.04 -7.99 10.35
N LEU A 17 -0.89 -8.28 11.35
CA LEU A 17 -1.32 -9.64 11.65
C LEU A 17 -2.09 -10.27 10.48
N LEU A 18 -2.99 -9.51 9.86
CA LEU A 18 -3.71 -9.96 8.67
C LEU A 18 -2.74 -10.28 7.51
N GLN A 19 -1.73 -9.42 7.31
CA GLN A 19 -0.75 -9.61 6.26
C GLN A 19 0.12 -10.85 6.51
N VAL A 20 0.68 -10.97 7.71
CA VAL A 20 1.62 -12.03 8.09
C VAL A 20 0.94 -13.38 8.19
N LEU A 21 -0.20 -13.47 8.89
CA LEU A 21 -0.83 -14.75 9.21
C LEU A 21 -1.68 -15.29 8.07
N ILE A 22 -2.40 -14.41 7.37
CA ILE A 22 -3.35 -14.83 6.33
C ILE A 22 -2.74 -14.59 4.95
N LEU A 23 -2.42 -13.34 4.61
CA LEU A 23 -2.09 -12.98 3.23
C LEU A 23 -0.74 -13.52 2.77
N ASN A 24 0.23 -13.69 3.67
CA ASN A 24 1.50 -14.34 3.36
C ASN A 24 1.32 -15.83 3.01
N ASN A 25 0.29 -16.47 3.57
CA ASN A 25 -0.06 -17.86 3.26
C ASN A 25 -1.01 -17.98 2.04
N VAL A 26 -1.69 -16.89 1.66
CA VAL A 26 -2.59 -16.85 0.50
C VAL A 26 -1.80 -16.52 -0.77
N HIS A 27 -1.21 -17.56 -1.37
CA HIS A 27 -0.64 -17.51 -2.71
C HIS A 27 -1.71 -17.93 -3.73
N ILE A 28 -2.47 -16.96 -4.25
CA ILE A 28 -3.46 -17.27 -5.28
C ILE A 28 -2.71 -17.67 -6.56
N ALA A 29 -2.94 -18.92 -6.99
CA ALA A 29 -2.32 -19.55 -8.16
C ALA A 29 -0.78 -19.67 -8.13
N GLY A 30 -0.15 -19.63 -6.95
CA GLY A 30 1.30 -19.84 -6.79
C GLY A 30 2.19 -18.66 -7.20
N TYR A 31 1.61 -17.53 -7.65
CA TYR A 31 2.37 -16.37 -8.12
C TYR A 31 1.94 -15.04 -7.51
N ALA A 32 0.68 -14.88 -7.10
CA ALA A 32 0.12 -13.58 -6.76
C ALA A 32 -0.26 -13.48 -5.27
N THR A 33 0.40 -12.56 -4.57
CA THR A 33 0.18 -12.26 -3.15
C THR A 33 -0.48 -10.89 -3.00
N PRO A 34 -1.54 -10.74 -2.20
CA PRO A 34 -2.17 -9.45 -1.98
C PRO A 34 -1.40 -8.63 -0.95
N PHE A 35 -1.06 -7.39 -1.28
CA PHE A 35 -0.35 -6.46 -0.40
C PHE A 35 -1.32 -5.48 0.27
N LEU A 36 -2.26 -6.02 1.05
CA LEU A 36 -3.37 -5.26 1.64
C LEU A 36 -2.88 -4.24 2.67
N TYR A 37 -1.75 -4.51 3.31
CA TYR A 37 -1.10 -3.63 4.27
C TYR A 37 -0.85 -2.20 3.73
N ILE A 38 -0.58 -2.06 2.42
CA ILE A 38 -0.36 -0.76 1.75
C ILE A 38 -1.53 0.21 1.98
N TYR A 39 -2.75 -0.32 2.14
CA TYR A 39 -3.95 0.45 2.43
C TYR A 39 -3.79 1.36 3.67
N PHE A 40 -3.02 0.92 4.68
CA PHE A 40 -2.71 1.74 5.86
C PHE A 40 -2.04 3.06 5.48
N ILE A 41 -1.03 3.00 4.60
CA ILE A 41 -0.25 4.16 4.14
C ILE A 41 -1.12 5.07 3.26
N LEU A 42 -1.95 4.49 2.39
CA LEU A 42 -2.81 5.26 1.49
C LEU A 42 -3.85 6.10 2.25
N LYS A 43 -4.37 5.56 3.35
CA LYS A 43 -5.45 6.14 4.15
C LYS A 43 -4.99 7.20 5.16
N PHE A 44 -3.71 7.53 5.23
CA PHE A 44 -3.26 8.67 6.01
C PHE A 44 -3.93 9.98 5.54
N ALA A 45 -4.02 11.00 6.39
CA ALA A 45 -4.53 12.30 5.94
C ALA A 45 -3.55 12.92 4.93
N SER A 46 -4.07 13.68 3.94
CA SER A 46 -3.23 14.41 2.96
C SER A 46 -2.30 15.41 3.64
N GLY A 47 -2.74 16.02 4.74
CA GLY A 47 -1.97 16.99 5.54
C GLY A 47 -0.93 16.39 6.50
N THR A 48 -0.70 15.07 6.48
CA THR A 48 0.35 14.45 7.32
C THR A 48 1.73 14.85 6.79
N SER A 49 2.66 15.20 7.68
CA SER A 49 4.02 15.54 7.25
C SER A 49 4.68 14.35 6.54
N ARG A 50 5.46 14.62 5.49
CA ARG A 50 6.13 13.58 4.69
C ARG A 50 7.03 12.69 5.57
N ASN A 51 7.73 13.30 6.52
CA ASN A 51 8.65 12.61 7.42
C ASN A 51 7.90 11.65 8.36
N GLU A 52 6.77 12.07 8.92
CA GLU A 52 5.92 11.17 9.73
C GLU A 52 5.43 9.98 8.91
N LEU A 53 4.93 10.22 7.69
CA LEU A 53 4.45 9.14 6.84
C LEU A 53 5.56 8.14 6.48
N MET A 54 6.76 8.62 6.17
CA MET A 54 7.91 7.78 5.87
C MET A 54 8.33 6.94 7.09
N LEU A 55 8.34 7.51 8.30
CA LEU A 55 8.63 6.77 9.52
C LEU A 55 7.58 5.68 9.78
N TRP A 56 6.29 6.01 9.65
CA TRP A 56 5.22 5.02 9.78
C TRP A 56 5.35 3.90 8.75
N ALA A 57 5.64 4.25 7.49
CA ALA A 57 5.85 3.29 6.42
C ALA A 57 7.06 2.38 6.69
N PHE A 58 8.18 2.94 7.13
CA PHE A 58 9.39 2.19 7.47
C PHE A 58 9.14 1.16 8.55
N PHE A 59 8.59 1.55 9.71
CA PHE A 59 8.33 0.61 10.80
C PHE A 59 7.30 -0.44 10.41
N PHE A 60 6.31 -0.08 9.61
CA PHE A 60 5.29 -1.02 9.14
C PHE A 60 5.88 -2.06 8.20
N GLY A 61 6.63 -1.64 7.19
CA GLY A 61 7.34 -2.54 6.29
C GLY A 61 8.37 -3.41 7.02
N LEU A 62 9.12 -2.83 7.96
CA LEU A 62 10.11 -3.55 8.77
C LEU A 62 9.44 -4.64 9.64
N THR A 63 8.27 -4.34 10.21
CA THR A 63 7.54 -5.33 11.01
C THR A 63 7.11 -6.51 10.14
N ILE A 64 6.58 -6.24 8.93
CA ILE A 64 6.24 -7.28 7.97
C ILE A 64 7.48 -8.08 7.58
N ASP A 65 8.59 -7.40 7.31
CA ASP A 65 9.87 -8.01 6.96
C ASP A 65 10.38 -8.99 8.03
N ILE A 66 10.30 -8.62 9.30
CA ILE A 66 10.68 -9.49 10.43
C ILE A 66 9.81 -10.75 10.50
N PHE A 67 8.51 -10.62 10.26
CA PHE A 67 7.58 -11.73 10.37
C PHE A 67 7.48 -12.61 9.12
N ALA A 68 7.83 -12.07 7.95
CA ALA A 68 7.79 -12.77 6.68
C ALA A 68 9.17 -13.32 6.25
N ASP A 69 10.18 -13.21 7.11
CA ASP A 69 11.58 -13.57 6.83
C ASP A 69 12.13 -12.91 5.55
N THR A 70 11.67 -11.69 5.25
CA THR A 70 12.15 -10.91 4.10
C THR A 70 13.09 -9.80 4.57
N PRO A 71 14.35 -9.74 4.13
CA PRO A 71 15.31 -8.76 4.65
C PRO A 71 15.06 -7.36 4.07
N GLY A 72 14.19 -6.57 4.72
CA GLY A 72 14.02 -5.13 4.45
C GLY A 72 13.32 -4.78 3.14
N MET A 73 12.79 -5.77 2.40
CA MET A 73 12.21 -5.58 1.07
C MET A 73 10.89 -4.79 1.15
N ASN A 74 10.03 -5.12 2.10
CA ASN A 74 8.76 -4.41 2.32
C ASN A 74 9.02 -3.01 2.90
N ALA A 75 10.01 -2.85 3.78
CA ALA A 75 10.43 -1.54 4.30
C ALA A 75 10.87 -0.59 3.17
N ALA A 76 11.68 -1.06 2.23
CA ALA A 76 12.10 -0.26 1.08
C ALA A 76 10.91 0.13 0.18
N ALA A 77 10.06 -0.83 -0.18
CA ALA A 77 8.92 -0.58 -1.06
C ALA A 77 7.84 0.32 -0.44
N THR A 78 7.61 0.22 0.88
CA THR A 78 6.67 1.08 1.61
C THR A 78 7.15 2.51 1.76
N VAL A 79 8.43 2.69 2.08
CA VAL A 79 9.03 4.03 2.21
C VAL A 79 9.05 4.76 0.86
N LEU A 80 9.38 4.04 -0.23
CA LEU A 80 9.29 4.60 -1.58
C LEU A 80 7.87 5.07 -1.90
N LEU A 81 6.86 4.27 -1.56
CA LEU A 81 5.47 4.66 -1.75
C LEU A 81 5.10 5.88 -0.90
N ALA A 82 5.48 5.92 0.37
CA ALA A 82 5.24 7.05 1.25
C ALA A 82 5.88 8.35 0.71
N PHE A 83 7.08 8.24 0.13
CA PHE A 83 7.77 9.36 -0.51
C PHE A 83 7.06 9.85 -1.77
N LEU A 84 6.56 8.94 -2.62
CA LEU A 84 5.86 9.26 -3.88
C LEU A 84 4.41 9.68 -3.68
N ARG A 85 3.79 9.32 -2.54
CA ARG A 85 2.38 9.57 -2.24
C ARG A 85 1.94 11.03 -2.46
N PRO A 86 2.64 12.08 -1.98
CA PRO A 86 2.21 13.46 -2.20
C PRO A 86 2.20 13.84 -3.69
N SER A 87 3.13 13.30 -4.48
CA SER A 87 3.19 13.49 -5.93
C SER A 87 2.03 12.77 -6.63
N LEU A 88 1.71 11.54 -6.23
CA LEU A 88 0.57 10.77 -6.75
C LEU A 88 -0.76 11.44 -6.42
N LEU A 89 -0.94 11.91 -5.18
CA LEU A 89 -2.14 12.65 -4.78
C LEU A 89 -2.32 13.92 -5.61
N ARG A 90 -1.24 14.69 -5.84
CA ARG A 90 -1.29 15.90 -6.68
C ARG A 90 -1.57 15.62 -8.15
N LEU A 91 -1.23 14.43 -8.65
CA LEU A 91 -1.46 14.03 -10.04
C LEU A 91 -2.91 13.58 -10.28
N PHE A 92 -3.52 12.90 -9.30
CA PHE A 92 -4.84 12.27 -9.46
C PHE A 92 -5.99 12.99 -8.73
N THR A 93 -5.68 13.98 -7.89
CA THR A 93 -6.68 14.79 -7.17
C THR A 93 -6.76 16.20 -7.78
N PRO A 94 -7.96 16.70 -8.12
CA PRO A 94 -8.16 18.11 -8.48
C PRO A 94 -7.68 19.04 -7.34
N ARG A 95 -7.01 20.15 -7.70
CA ARG A 95 -6.30 21.04 -6.75
C ARG A 95 -7.20 21.68 -5.68
N ASP A 96 -8.51 21.77 -5.90
CA ASP A 96 -9.44 22.50 -5.02
C ASP A 96 -9.82 21.76 -3.72
N ASN A 97 -9.41 20.51 -3.54
CA ASN A 97 -9.82 19.65 -2.41
C ASN A 97 -8.63 19.09 -1.60
N LEU A 98 -7.48 19.77 -1.60
CA LEU A 98 -6.26 19.23 -0.96
C LEU A 98 -6.19 19.41 0.56
N ASP A 99 -7.07 20.22 1.15
CA ASP A 99 -7.03 20.53 2.57
C ASP A 99 -7.59 19.37 3.41
N SER A 100 -6.69 18.63 4.04
CA SER A 100 -6.96 17.61 5.08
C SER A 100 -7.87 16.43 4.70
N ILE A 101 -8.05 16.15 3.42
CA ILE A 101 -8.86 15.02 2.97
C ILE A 101 -8.18 13.68 3.26
N ILE A 102 -8.95 12.75 3.84
CA ILE A 102 -8.59 11.33 3.92
C ILE A 102 -8.99 10.68 2.59
N PRO A 103 -8.06 10.09 1.81
CA PRO A 103 -8.39 9.45 0.54
C PRO A 103 -9.41 8.32 0.72
N SER A 104 -10.60 8.48 0.16
CA SER A 104 -11.70 7.51 0.18
C SER A 104 -12.67 7.80 -0.96
N PHE A 105 -13.52 6.83 -1.32
CA PHE A 105 -14.58 7.03 -2.32
C PHE A 105 -15.48 8.23 -2.02
N LYS A 106 -15.75 8.53 -0.74
CA LYS A 106 -16.61 9.64 -0.33
C LYS A 106 -15.95 11.01 -0.49
N SER A 107 -14.62 11.08 -0.48
CA SER A 107 -13.89 12.34 -0.41
C SER A 107 -13.27 12.77 -1.74
N MET A 108 -12.81 11.81 -2.55
CA MET A 108 -12.20 12.08 -3.85
C MET A 108 -13.13 11.71 -5.01
N GLY A 109 -14.12 10.83 -4.78
CA GLY A 109 -14.89 10.19 -5.84
C GLY A 109 -14.25 8.89 -6.32
N ILE A 110 -15.06 8.01 -6.91
CA ILE A 110 -14.67 6.64 -7.28
C ILE A 110 -13.50 6.62 -8.26
N THR A 111 -13.60 7.40 -9.35
CA THR A 111 -12.63 7.41 -10.45
C THR A 111 -11.22 7.88 -10.05
N PRO A 112 -11.04 9.05 -9.39
CA PRO A 112 -9.70 9.50 -8.98
C PRO A 112 -9.11 8.63 -7.86
N PHE A 113 -9.94 8.10 -6.94
CA PHE A 113 -9.48 7.15 -5.93
C PHE A 113 -8.98 5.85 -6.57
N LEU A 114 -9.68 5.33 -7.59
CA LEU A 114 -9.25 4.14 -8.32
C LEU A 114 -7.90 4.38 -8.98
N LYS A 115 -7.75 5.48 -9.74
CA LYS A 115 -6.49 5.83 -10.42
C LYS A 115 -5.32 5.97 -9.44
N TYR A 116 -5.54 6.68 -8.32
CA TYR A 116 -4.55 6.85 -7.26
C TYR A 116 -4.14 5.51 -6.62
N THR A 117 -5.12 4.65 -6.31
CA THR A 117 -4.87 3.34 -5.70
C THR A 117 -4.14 2.43 -6.66
N THR A 118 -4.55 2.35 -7.92
CA THR A 118 -3.88 1.56 -8.97
C THR A 118 -2.42 1.98 -9.12
N ALA A 119 -2.16 3.29 -9.28
CA ALA A 119 -0.80 3.79 -9.45
C ALA A 119 0.08 3.50 -8.22
N SER A 120 -0.49 3.66 -7.02
CA SER A 120 0.22 3.39 -5.77
C SER A 120 0.58 1.92 -5.60
N VAL A 121 -0.39 1.03 -5.81
CA VAL A 121 -0.19 -0.42 -5.70
C VAL A 121 0.79 -0.91 -6.76
N PHE A 122 0.71 -0.37 -7.98
CA PHE A 122 1.62 -0.71 -9.07
C PHE A 122 3.07 -0.32 -8.74
N VAL A 123 3.30 0.92 -8.29
CA VAL A 123 4.63 1.41 -7.90
C VAL A 123 5.21 0.54 -6.78
N HIS A 124 4.40 0.23 -5.76
CA HIS A 124 4.86 -0.60 -4.66
C HIS A 124 5.17 -2.04 -5.10
N SER A 125 4.28 -2.68 -5.85
CA SER A 125 4.47 -4.06 -6.31
C SER A 125 5.68 -4.17 -7.24
N LEU A 126 5.88 -3.16 -8.10
CA LEU A 126 7.05 -3.07 -8.96
C LEU A 126 8.34 -2.97 -8.13
N ALA A 127 8.38 -2.08 -7.14
CA ALA A 127 9.56 -1.92 -6.29
C ALA A 127 9.87 -3.19 -5.49
N LEU A 128 8.85 -3.79 -4.85
CA LEU A 128 9.02 -5.00 -4.06
C LEU A 128 9.52 -6.17 -4.92
N LEU A 129 8.87 -6.45 -6.04
CA LEU A 129 9.24 -7.58 -6.91
C LEU A 129 10.57 -7.35 -7.63
N SER A 130 10.95 -6.09 -7.89
CA SER A 130 12.29 -5.78 -8.42
C SER A 130 13.38 -6.11 -7.42
N ILE A 131 13.14 -5.87 -6.13
CA ILE A 131 14.07 -6.20 -5.04
C ILE A 131 14.09 -7.72 -4.80
N GLU A 132 12.92 -8.38 -4.78
CA GLU A 132 12.78 -9.82 -4.54
C GLU A 132 13.49 -10.66 -5.60
N PHE A 133 13.29 -10.37 -6.89
CA PHE A 133 13.86 -11.20 -7.93
C PHE A 133 15.33 -10.89 -8.23
N PHE A 134 15.78 -9.63 -8.01
CA PHE A 134 17.11 -9.11 -8.33
C PHE A 134 17.74 -9.67 -9.64
N SER A 135 16.90 -10.08 -10.58
CA SER A 135 17.26 -10.85 -11.77
C SER A 135 16.34 -10.43 -12.89
N PHE A 136 16.92 -9.74 -13.88
CA PHE A 136 16.21 -9.25 -15.06
C PHE A 136 16.14 -10.28 -16.17
N THR A 137 16.62 -11.51 -15.94
CA THR A 137 16.66 -12.59 -16.93
C THR A 137 15.25 -12.98 -17.41
N SER A 138 14.21 -12.71 -16.62
CA SER A 138 12.81 -12.97 -16.97
C SER A 138 11.94 -11.74 -16.73
N ILE A 139 12.30 -10.61 -17.33
CA ILE A 139 11.55 -9.33 -17.25
C ILE A 139 10.04 -9.52 -17.53
N TRP A 140 9.70 -10.43 -18.46
CA TRP A 140 8.32 -10.73 -18.82
C TRP A 140 7.54 -11.41 -17.68
N LEU A 141 8.18 -12.36 -16.99
CA LEU A 141 7.59 -13.06 -15.85
C LEU A 141 7.39 -12.10 -14.66
N LEU A 142 8.36 -11.22 -14.43
CA LEU A 142 8.28 -10.18 -13.41
C LEU A 142 7.11 -9.23 -13.71
N LEU A 143 6.95 -8.78 -14.96
CA LEU A 143 5.86 -7.88 -15.34
C LEU A 143 4.49 -8.54 -15.14
N LEU A 144 4.34 -9.80 -15.55
CA LEU A 144 3.11 -10.57 -15.33
C LEU A 144 2.80 -10.70 -13.84
N ARG A 145 3.80 -10.99 -13.01
CA ARG A 145 3.63 -11.10 -11.54
C ARG A 145 3.24 -9.75 -10.92
N VAL A 146 3.87 -8.66 -11.34
CA VAL A 146 3.51 -7.29 -10.92
C VAL A 146 2.05 -6.98 -11.26
N ILE A 147 1.62 -7.27 -12.48
CA ILE A 147 0.25 -7.02 -12.92
C ILE A 147 -0.74 -7.88 -12.11
N SER A 148 -0.47 -9.17 -11.92
CA SER A 148 -1.32 -10.07 -11.13
C SER A 148 -1.43 -9.64 -9.66
N CYS A 149 -0.32 -9.31 -9.00
CA CYS A 149 -0.34 -8.81 -7.62
C CYS A 149 -1.06 -7.46 -7.52
N THR A 150 -0.88 -6.58 -8.51
CA THR A 150 -1.58 -5.29 -8.56
C THR A 150 -3.09 -5.49 -8.68
N LEU A 151 -3.53 -6.38 -9.57
CA LEU A 151 -4.96 -6.67 -9.79
C LEU A 151 -5.61 -7.26 -8.53
N LEU A 152 -4.95 -8.23 -7.88
CA LEU A 152 -5.46 -8.83 -6.65
C LEU A 152 -5.54 -7.82 -5.51
N THR A 153 -4.46 -7.07 -5.28
CA THR A 153 -4.42 -6.06 -4.21
C THR A 153 -5.47 -4.98 -4.43
N LEU A 154 -5.65 -4.55 -5.68
CA LEU A 154 -6.69 -3.59 -6.04
C LEU A 154 -8.09 -4.17 -5.77
N THR A 155 -8.36 -5.41 -6.16
CA THR A 155 -9.65 -6.08 -5.91
C THR A 155 -9.93 -6.19 -4.41
N CYS A 156 -8.93 -6.55 -3.60
CA CYS A 156 -9.05 -6.57 -2.13
C CYS A 156 -9.36 -5.19 -1.55
N ILE A 157 -8.66 -4.14 -1.99
CA ILE A 157 -8.91 -2.77 -1.52
C ILE A 157 -10.33 -2.31 -1.90
N LEU A 158 -10.77 -2.60 -3.13
CA LEU A 158 -12.13 -2.27 -3.57
C LEU A 158 -13.20 -3.05 -2.79
N ALA A 159 -12.96 -4.32 -2.45
CA ALA A 159 -13.87 -5.12 -1.63
C ALA A 159 -13.98 -4.55 -0.21
N VAL A 160 -12.85 -4.22 0.43
CA VAL A 160 -12.83 -3.62 1.77
C VAL A 160 -13.53 -2.25 1.78
N GLU A 161 -13.28 -1.41 0.78
CA GLU A 161 -13.92 -0.10 0.67
C GLU A 161 -15.41 -0.21 0.29
N GLY A 162 -15.79 -1.25 -0.47
CA GLY A 162 -17.17 -1.57 -0.83
C GLY A 162 -18.02 -2.05 0.34
N ILE A 163 -17.45 -2.87 1.24
CA ILE A 163 -18.12 -3.31 2.49
C ILE A 163 -18.38 -2.14 3.44
N ARG A 164 -17.55 -1.08 3.36
CA ARG A 164 -17.62 0.09 4.24
C ARG A 164 -18.57 1.19 3.75
N ARG A 165 -19.36 0.93 2.70
CA ARG A 165 -20.36 1.87 2.17
C ARG A 165 -21.61 1.95 3.03
#